data_AF-A0A2I8EM09-F1
#
_entry.id   AF-A0A2I8EM09-F1
#
_cell.length_a   1.000
_cell.length_b   1.000
_cell.length_c   1.000
_cell.angle_alpha   90.00
_cell.angle_beta   90.00
_cell.angle_gamma   90.00
#
_symmetry.space_group_name_H-M   'P 1'
#
loop_
_entity.id
_entity.type
_entity.pdbx_description
1 polymer ?
#
loop_
_entity_poly.entity_id
_entity_poly.type
_entity_poly.pdbx_seq_one_letter_code
_entity_poly.pdbx_strand_id
1 'polypeptide(L)'
;MDRIELELYLNNLLETSRFKDYCPNGLQVEGRRKVEKIATGVTASLAFLEAALEWGADAVLVHHGYFWRNEAPQITGRKYQRLKALLANDLNLFAFHLPLDDHPVYGNNAQLGAKFGLIADGRFGENDIGWMSTLPMPITLAHFTAEVEQTLGRTPLVFGDPDKNLRRVAWCTGAAQGYFDAAIDAGADVYLTGEISEPTVHTAAESGVAFISAGHHATERYGVQALGAHLSEQFELEHLFIDIHNPV
;
A
#
# COMPACT_ATOMS: atom_id res chain seq x y z
N MET A 1 18.55 -12.25 -12.57
CA MET A 1 18.98 -12.27 -11.15
C MET A 1 18.66 -13.63 -10.52
N ASP A 2 19.43 -14.08 -9.53
CA ASP A 2 19.11 -15.27 -8.73
C ASP A 2 18.03 -14.96 -7.68
N ARG A 3 17.02 -15.84 -7.53
CA ARG A 3 15.88 -15.65 -6.61
C ARG A 3 16.30 -15.41 -5.16
N ILE A 4 17.30 -16.15 -4.64
CA ILE A 4 17.73 -15.98 -3.25
C ILE A 4 18.43 -14.63 -3.06
N GLU A 5 19.22 -14.21 -4.04
CA GLU A 5 19.84 -12.88 -3.99
C GLU A 5 18.77 -11.78 -4.00
N LEU A 6 17.74 -11.92 -4.82
CA LEU A 6 16.62 -10.99 -4.87
C LEU A 6 15.86 -10.95 -3.53
N GLU A 7 15.58 -12.12 -2.95
CA GLU A 7 14.93 -12.24 -1.64
C GLU A 7 15.73 -11.56 -0.53
N LEU A 8 17.03 -11.87 -0.44
CA LEU A 8 17.92 -11.26 0.55
C LEU A 8 18.02 -9.74 0.37
N TYR A 9 18.12 -9.29 -0.88
CA TYR A 9 18.15 -7.86 -1.20
C TYR A 9 16.89 -7.16 -0.71
N LEU A 10 15.71 -7.67 -1.07
CA LEU A 10 14.42 -7.08 -0.71
C LEU A 10 14.19 -7.09 0.80
N ASN A 11 14.51 -8.21 1.47
CA ASN A 11 14.37 -8.31 2.92
C ASN A 11 15.26 -7.31 3.67
N ASN A 12 16.48 -7.06 3.16
CA ASN A 12 17.39 -6.08 3.73
C ASN A 12 16.95 -4.65 3.42
N LEU A 13 16.53 -4.37 2.18
CA LEU A 13 16.07 -3.05 1.75
C LEU A 13 14.85 -2.60 2.56
N LEU A 14 13.90 -3.51 2.78
CA LEU A 14 12.67 -3.22 3.52
C LEU A 14 12.78 -3.52 5.03
N GLU A 15 13.95 -3.95 5.49
CA GLU A 15 14.23 -4.27 6.89
C GLU A 15 13.15 -5.15 7.55
N THR A 16 12.70 -6.21 6.85
CA THR A 16 11.48 -6.96 7.18
C THR A 16 11.49 -7.57 8.59
N SER A 17 12.67 -7.83 9.15
CA SER A 17 12.86 -8.37 10.50
C SER A 17 12.42 -7.41 11.62
N ARG A 18 12.26 -6.11 11.33
CA ARG A 18 11.76 -5.11 12.29
C ARG A 18 10.26 -5.22 12.56
N PHE A 19 9.51 -5.86 11.67
CA PHE A 19 8.05 -5.85 11.68
C PHE A 19 7.48 -7.14 12.26
N LYS A 20 6.55 -6.99 13.21
CA LYS A 20 5.61 -8.05 13.60
C LYS A 20 4.34 -7.87 12.79
N ASP A 21 4.17 -8.69 11.78
CA ASP A 21 3.14 -8.50 10.76
C ASP A 21 2.03 -9.56 10.84
N TYR A 22 0.95 -9.31 10.11
CA TYR A 22 -0.21 -10.17 9.96
C TYR A 22 0.00 -11.26 8.91
N CYS A 23 1.03 -11.16 8.06
CA CYS A 23 1.42 -12.21 7.13
C CYS A 23 2.96 -12.30 7.01
N PRO A 24 3.51 -13.38 6.45
CA PRO A 24 4.94 -13.48 6.18
C PRO A 24 5.36 -12.47 5.11
N ASN A 25 6.35 -11.63 5.43
CA ASN A 25 7.03 -10.76 4.49
C ASN A 25 8.19 -11.50 3.80
N GLY A 26 8.41 -11.26 2.50
CA GLY A 26 9.44 -11.91 1.69
C GLY A 26 8.87 -12.91 0.69
N LEU A 27 9.62 -13.98 0.41
CA LEU A 27 9.16 -15.06 -0.48
C LEU A 27 8.06 -15.88 0.21
N GLN A 28 6.87 -15.88 -0.36
CA GLN A 28 5.71 -16.63 0.15
C GLN A 28 5.47 -17.93 -0.59
N VAL A 29 5.67 -17.95 -1.92
CA VAL A 29 5.56 -19.17 -2.74
C VAL A 29 6.78 -19.25 -3.63
N GLU A 30 7.51 -20.35 -3.49
CA GLU A 30 8.70 -20.62 -4.28
C GLU A 30 8.35 -20.96 -5.73
N GLY A 31 9.07 -20.36 -6.67
CA GLY A 31 9.10 -20.70 -8.08
C GLY A 31 10.53 -20.85 -8.60
N ARG A 32 10.73 -20.57 -9.89
CA ARG A 32 12.00 -20.77 -10.60
C ARG A 32 13.15 -19.97 -10.02
N ARG A 33 14.37 -20.47 -10.21
CA ARG A 33 15.59 -19.90 -9.63
C ARG A 33 16.05 -18.59 -10.28
N LYS A 34 15.95 -18.51 -11.60
CA LYS A 34 16.37 -17.33 -12.37
C LYS A 34 15.16 -16.42 -12.58
N VAL A 35 15.28 -15.16 -12.18
CA VAL A 35 14.26 -14.12 -12.38
C VAL A 35 14.81 -13.11 -13.38
N GLU A 36 14.10 -12.90 -14.48
CA GLU A 36 14.38 -11.87 -15.50
C GLU A 36 13.22 -10.88 -15.59
N LYS A 37 11.98 -11.36 -15.42
CA LYS A 37 10.76 -10.54 -15.46
C LYS A 37 10.03 -10.53 -14.13
N ILE A 38 9.77 -9.33 -13.61
CA ILE A 38 8.99 -9.14 -12.38
C ILE A 38 7.72 -8.32 -12.65
N ALA A 39 6.56 -8.90 -12.34
CA ALA A 39 5.30 -8.16 -12.38
C ALA A 39 4.93 -7.70 -10.96
N THR A 40 4.54 -6.44 -10.82
CA THR A 40 4.10 -5.89 -9.53
C THR A 40 2.62 -5.55 -9.55
N GLY A 41 1.93 -5.73 -8.42
CA GLY A 41 0.53 -5.37 -8.26
C GLY A 41 0.16 -5.21 -6.79
N VAL A 42 -0.99 -4.61 -6.48
CA VAL A 42 -1.37 -4.40 -5.07
C VAL A 42 -1.64 -5.73 -4.37
N THR A 43 -2.38 -6.64 -5.00
CA THR A 43 -2.83 -7.89 -4.39
C THR A 43 -2.56 -9.09 -5.29
N ALA A 44 -2.13 -10.21 -4.70
CA ALA A 44 -2.04 -11.51 -5.37
C ALA A 44 -3.43 -12.12 -5.65
N SER A 45 -4.24 -11.42 -6.44
CA SER A 45 -5.53 -11.93 -6.94
C SER A 45 -5.30 -12.92 -8.08
N LEU A 46 -6.30 -13.77 -8.37
CA LEU A 46 -6.17 -14.71 -9.49
C LEU A 46 -6.01 -13.96 -10.83
N ALA A 47 -6.77 -12.88 -11.04
CA ALA A 47 -6.68 -12.06 -12.24
C ALA A 47 -5.29 -11.42 -12.41
N PHE A 48 -4.68 -10.95 -11.32
CA PHE A 48 -3.30 -10.44 -11.35
C PHE A 48 -2.30 -11.53 -11.72
N LEU A 49 -2.42 -12.72 -11.12
CA LEU A 49 -1.54 -13.84 -11.44
C LEU A 49 -1.67 -14.29 -12.89
N GLU A 50 -2.90 -14.37 -13.42
CA GLU A 50 -3.16 -14.71 -14.82
C GLU A 50 -2.55 -13.69 -15.77
N ALA A 51 -2.72 -12.40 -15.50
CA ALA A 51 -2.12 -11.32 -16.30
C ALA A 51 -0.58 -11.32 -16.23
N ALA A 52 0.00 -11.58 -15.06
CA ALA A 52 1.44 -11.69 -14.90
C ALA A 52 2.01 -12.90 -15.68
N LEU A 53 1.31 -14.03 -15.66
CA LEU A 53 1.67 -15.22 -16.43
C LEU A 53 1.56 -14.99 -17.93
N GLU A 54 0.50 -14.32 -18.39
CA GLU A 54 0.30 -13.95 -19.80
C GLU A 54 1.46 -13.07 -20.32
N TRP A 55 1.93 -12.14 -19.50
CA TRP A 55 3.09 -11.31 -19.81
C TRP A 55 4.44 -12.07 -19.73
N GLY A 56 4.46 -13.24 -19.09
CA GLY A 56 5.65 -14.09 -18.96
C GLY A 56 6.52 -13.76 -17.74
N ALA A 57 5.91 -13.32 -16.63
CA ALA A 57 6.63 -13.07 -15.38
C ALA A 57 7.32 -14.33 -14.83
N ASP A 58 8.51 -14.15 -14.24
CA ASP A 58 9.22 -15.17 -13.47
C ASP A 58 8.97 -15.02 -11.96
N ALA A 59 8.62 -13.81 -11.56
CA ALA A 59 8.26 -13.45 -10.20
C ALA A 59 7.12 -12.41 -10.22
N VAL A 60 6.28 -12.48 -9.18
CA VAL A 60 5.39 -11.39 -8.83
C VAL A 60 5.79 -10.80 -7.47
N LEU A 61 5.65 -9.48 -7.34
CA LEU A 61 5.82 -8.77 -6.08
C LEU A 61 4.54 -7.98 -5.77
N VAL A 62 3.97 -8.23 -4.59
CA VAL A 62 2.71 -7.61 -4.18
C VAL A 62 2.80 -7.00 -2.79
N HIS A 63 1.85 -6.12 -2.48
CA HIS A 63 1.65 -5.65 -1.12
C HIS A 63 0.86 -6.68 -0.30
N HIS A 64 -0.28 -7.14 -0.83
CA HIS A 64 -1.12 -8.17 -0.22
C HIS A 64 -0.88 -9.55 -0.81
N GLY A 65 -0.10 -10.36 -0.08
CA GLY A 65 0.09 -11.78 -0.34
C GLY A 65 -0.97 -12.69 0.32
N TYR A 66 -0.53 -13.84 0.77
CA TYR A 66 -1.31 -14.88 1.47
C TYR A 66 -0.79 -15.12 2.89
N PHE A 67 -1.29 -16.16 3.56
CA PHE A 67 -0.80 -16.62 4.87
C PHE A 67 -1.08 -15.62 5.98
N TRP A 68 -2.22 -14.93 5.87
CA TRP A 68 -2.70 -14.01 6.89
C TRP A 68 -2.98 -14.73 8.21
N ARG A 69 -2.69 -14.07 9.32
CA ARG A 69 -2.89 -14.58 10.66
C ARG A 69 -4.36 -14.99 10.83
N ASN A 70 -4.57 -16.17 11.41
CA ASN A 70 -5.88 -16.79 11.61
C ASN A 70 -6.60 -17.26 10.33
N GLU A 71 -5.96 -17.24 9.15
CA GLU A 71 -6.54 -17.88 7.97
C GLU A 71 -6.54 -19.42 8.09
N ALA A 72 -7.49 -20.08 7.42
CA ALA A 72 -7.51 -21.54 7.34
C ALA A 72 -6.29 -22.05 6.54
N PRO A 73 -5.49 -23.00 7.09
CA PRO A 73 -4.30 -23.49 6.41
C PRO A 73 -4.61 -24.37 5.20
N GLN A 74 -5.81 -24.98 5.12
CA GLN A 74 -6.20 -25.91 4.07
C GLN A 74 -6.19 -25.23 2.69
N ILE A 75 -5.65 -25.93 1.69
CA ILE A 75 -5.57 -25.45 0.31
C ILE A 75 -6.78 -26.00 -0.47
N THR A 76 -7.89 -25.26 -0.42
CA THR A 76 -9.13 -25.60 -1.14
C THR A 76 -9.72 -24.36 -1.82
N GLY A 77 -10.67 -24.56 -2.74
CA GLY A 77 -11.38 -23.47 -3.42
C GLY A 77 -10.45 -22.42 -4.06
N ARG A 78 -10.66 -21.14 -3.71
CA ARG A 78 -9.88 -20.01 -4.25
C ARG A 78 -8.39 -20.09 -3.92
N LYS A 79 -8.03 -20.56 -2.71
CA LYS A 79 -6.63 -20.72 -2.29
C LYS A 79 -5.92 -21.76 -3.17
N TYR A 80 -6.60 -22.88 -3.46
CA TYR A 80 -6.10 -23.90 -4.39
C TYR A 80 -5.88 -23.33 -5.80
N GLN A 81 -6.84 -22.58 -6.36
CA GLN A 81 -6.70 -22.01 -7.71
C GLN A 81 -5.47 -21.09 -7.82
N ARG A 82 -5.29 -20.20 -6.85
CA ARG A 82 -4.17 -19.25 -6.81
C ARG A 82 -2.82 -19.95 -6.63
N LEU A 83 -2.71 -20.87 -5.66
CA LEU A 83 -1.47 -21.62 -5.44
C LEU A 83 -1.15 -22.55 -6.62
N LYS A 84 -2.16 -23.15 -7.25
CA LYS A 84 -1.97 -23.93 -8.48
C LYS A 84 -1.40 -23.07 -9.60
N ALA A 85 -1.92 -21.85 -9.80
CA ALA A 85 -1.41 -20.94 -10.83
C ALA A 85 0.07 -20.59 -10.61
N LEU A 86 0.48 -20.39 -9.35
CA LEU A 86 1.89 -20.13 -9.01
C LEU A 86 2.77 -21.37 -9.22
N LEU A 87 2.41 -22.49 -8.56
CA LEU A 87 3.23 -23.70 -8.52
C LEU A 87 3.32 -24.41 -9.88
N ALA A 88 2.24 -24.44 -10.66
CA ALA A 88 2.24 -25.11 -11.96
C ALA A 88 3.06 -24.36 -13.03
N ASN A 89 3.43 -23.10 -12.77
CA ASN A 89 4.19 -22.25 -13.68
C ASN A 89 5.54 -21.83 -13.10
N ASP A 90 5.97 -22.41 -11.99
CA ASP A 90 7.19 -22.02 -11.28
C ASP A 90 7.29 -20.49 -11.08
N LEU A 91 6.18 -19.84 -10.73
CA LEU A 91 6.10 -18.39 -10.54
C LEU A 91 6.36 -18.04 -9.07
N ASN A 92 7.38 -17.22 -8.81
CA ASN A 92 7.70 -16.77 -7.46
C ASN A 92 6.66 -15.75 -6.98
N LEU A 93 6.21 -15.85 -5.73
CA LEU A 93 5.41 -14.81 -5.07
C LEU A 93 6.22 -14.18 -3.94
N PHE A 94 6.58 -12.90 -4.12
CA PHE A 94 7.08 -12.03 -3.06
C PHE A 94 5.94 -11.15 -2.54
N ALA A 95 5.84 -10.99 -1.22
CA ALA A 95 4.88 -10.09 -0.62
C ALA A 95 5.52 -9.27 0.50
N PHE A 96 5.25 -7.97 0.52
CA PHE A 96 5.70 -7.05 1.57
C PHE A 96 4.55 -6.15 1.99
N HIS A 97 4.06 -6.37 3.21
CA HIS A 97 2.93 -5.66 3.79
C HIS A 97 3.43 -4.42 4.56
N LEU A 98 3.43 -4.40 5.90
CA LEU A 98 3.83 -3.23 6.69
C LEU A 98 5.21 -2.66 6.36
N PRO A 99 6.25 -3.48 6.06
CA PRO A 99 7.54 -2.94 5.61
C PRO A 99 7.43 -2.03 4.39
N LEU A 100 6.52 -2.34 3.46
CA LEU A 100 6.28 -1.55 2.27
C LEU A 100 5.29 -0.39 2.51
N ASP A 101 4.58 -0.34 3.63
CA ASP A 101 3.85 0.89 4.01
C ASP A 101 4.78 1.93 4.62
N ASP A 102 5.72 1.49 5.46
CA ASP A 102 6.56 2.36 6.28
C ASP A 102 7.82 2.88 5.56
N HIS A 103 8.37 2.11 4.62
CA HIS A 103 9.68 2.41 4.04
C HIS A 103 9.78 3.87 3.53
N PRO A 104 10.78 4.66 3.96
CA PRO A 104 10.77 6.11 3.81
C PRO A 104 10.91 6.61 2.36
N VAL A 105 11.37 5.76 1.45
CA VAL A 105 11.51 6.06 0.03
C VAL A 105 10.44 5.33 -0.79
N TYR A 106 10.49 3.99 -0.83
CA TYR A 106 9.57 3.18 -1.65
C TYR A 106 8.23 2.86 -1.01
N GLY A 107 7.94 3.31 0.21
CA GLY A 107 6.75 2.89 0.93
C GLY A 107 5.47 3.55 0.42
N ASN A 108 4.31 2.90 0.62
CA ASN A 108 3.01 3.44 0.21
C ASN A 108 2.77 4.84 0.78
N ASN A 109 3.05 5.05 2.06
CA ASN A 109 2.85 6.37 2.69
C ASN A 109 3.83 7.42 2.16
N ALA A 110 5.10 7.05 1.95
CA ALA A 110 6.11 7.94 1.38
C ALA A 110 5.72 8.37 -0.03
N GLN A 111 5.33 7.40 -0.86
CA GLN A 111 4.96 7.62 -2.25
C GLN A 111 3.65 8.40 -2.37
N LEU A 112 2.64 8.09 -1.55
CA LEU A 112 1.39 8.84 -1.53
C LEU A 112 1.63 10.30 -1.14
N GLY A 113 2.41 10.56 -0.08
CA GLY A 113 2.80 11.92 0.31
C GLY A 113 3.51 12.67 -0.83
N ALA A 114 4.43 12.01 -1.51
CA ALA A 114 5.14 12.59 -2.66
C ALA A 114 4.21 12.96 -3.83
N LYS A 115 3.14 12.17 -4.09
CA LYS A 115 2.14 12.52 -5.12
C LYS A 115 1.39 13.82 -4.82
N PHE A 116 1.24 14.17 -3.55
CA PHE A 116 0.63 15.41 -3.08
C PHE A 116 1.64 16.52 -2.77
N GLY A 117 2.94 16.29 -3.00
CA GLY A 117 3.98 17.25 -2.63
C GLY A 117 4.13 17.47 -1.13
N LEU A 118 3.66 16.53 -0.30
CA LEU A 118 3.75 16.60 1.16
C LEU A 118 5.15 16.19 1.62
N ILE A 119 5.74 17.02 2.49
CA ILE A 119 7.03 16.74 3.10
C ILE A 119 6.77 16.39 4.56
N ALA A 120 6.95 15.12 4.89
CA ALA A 120 6.66 14.62 6.22
C ALA A 120 7.51 15.31 7.28
N ASP A 121 6.86 15.82 8.32
CA ASP A 121 7.48 16.45 9.49
C ASP A 121 7.10 15.77 10.82
N GLY A 122 6.29 14.71 10.76
CA GLY A 122 5.88 13.92 11.91
C GLY A 122 5.35 12.54 11.53
N ARG A 123 5.28 11.68 12.55
CA ARG A 123 4.66 10.35 12.49
C ARG A 123 3.67 10.17 13.65
N PHE A 124 2.74 9.23 13.51
CA PHE A 124 1.75 8.89 14.55
C PHE A 124 1.23 7.46 14.39
N GLY A 125 0.39 7.02 15.33
CA GLY A 125 -0.22 5.69 15.30
C GLY A 125 0.71 4.60 15.84
N GLU A 126 0.25 3.35 15.80
CA GLU A 126 1.05 2.23 16.26
C GLU A 126 2.29 2.06 15.36
N ASN A 127 3.48 1.91 15.97
CA ASN A 127 4.76 1.79 15.28
C ASN A 127 5.11 2.97 14.34
N ASP A 128 4.54 4.16 14.58
CA ASP A 128 4.82 5.39 13.80
C ASP A 128 4.52 5.25 12.28
N ILE A 129 3.56 4.38 11.94
CA ILE A 129 3.20 4.08 10.55
C ILE A 129 2.40 5.19 9.87
N GLY A 130 1.68 6.02 10.63
CA GLY A 130 0.97 7.19 10.11
C GLY A 130 1.91 8.36 9.89
N TRP A 131 1.68 9.15 8.84
CA TRP A 131 2.56 10.24 8.41
C TRP A 131 1.86 11.58 8.49
N MET A 132 2.60 12.64 8.83
CA MET A 132 2.03 13.98 8.97
C MET A 132 2.94 15.03 8.34
N SER A 133 2.31 16.07 7.78
CA SER A 133 2.96 17.21 7.13
C SER A 133 2.28 18.51 7.50
N THR A 134 3.07 19.57 7.71
CA THR A 134 2.58 20.95 7.71
C THR A 134 2.59 21.50 6.29
N LEU A 135 1.46 22.02 5.83
CA LEU A 135 1.38 22.74 4.57
C LEU A 135 2.05 24.11 4.70
N PRO A 136 2.84 24.55 3.70
CA PRO A 136 3.48 25.87 3.73
C PRO A 136 2.46 27.01 3.69
N MET A 137 1.32 26.79 3.03
CA MET A 137 0.18 27.69 2.96
C MET A 137 -1.11 26.91 3.21
N PRO A 138 -2.06 27.42 4.00
CA PRO A 138 -3.34 26.76 4.19
C PRO A 138 -4.12 26.64 2.88
N ILE A 139 -4.77 25.49 2.68
CA ILE A 139 -5.73 25.24 1.59
C ILE A 139 -7.05 24.77 2.19
N THR A 140 -8.15 24.88 1.45
CA THR A 140 -9.44 24.37 1.93
C THR A 140 -9.54 22.86 1.80
N LEU A 141 -10.41 22.23 2.60
CA LEU A 141 -10.72 20.80 2.48
C LEU A 141 -11.24 20.46 1.08
N ALA A 142 -12.06 21.32 0.48
CA ALA A 142 -12.54 21.13 -0.89
C ALA A 142 -11.41 21.09 -1.92
N HIS A 143 -10.41 21.99 -1.80
CA HIS A 143 -9.24 21.99 -2.67
C HIS A 143 -8.45 20.69 -2.52
N PHE A 144 -8.11 20.32 -1.27
CA PHE A 144 -7.35 19.10 -1.01
C PHE A 144 -8.09 17.85 -1.50
N THR A 145 -9.41 17.79 -1.32
CA THR A 145 -10.25 16.70 -1.83
C THR A 145 -10.17 16.58 -3.35
N ALA A 146 -10.22 17.70 -4.08
CA ALA A 146 -10.10 17.69 -5.54
C ALA A 146 -8.72 17.20 -6.00
N GLU A 147 -7.65 17.57 -5.29
CA GLU A 147 -6.29 17.04 -5.55
C GLU A 147 -6.22 15.53 -5.31
N VAL A 148 -6.84 15.03 -4.23
CA VAL A 148 -6.95 13.59 -3.93
C VAL A 148 -7.69 12.85 -5.04
N GLU A 149 -8.86 13.35 -5.45
CA GLU A 149 -9.66 12.76 -6.52
C GLU A 149 -8.91 12.71 -7.85
N GLN A 150 -8.28 13.82 -8.25
CA GLN A 150 -7.51 13.90 -9.49
C GLN A 150 -6.31 12.95 -9.48
N THR A 151 -5.56 12.92 -8.37
CA THR A 151 -4.35 12.11 -8.23
C THR A 151 -4.65 10.62 -8.25
N LEU A 152 -5.71 10.21 -7.54
CA LEU A 152 -6.04 8.80 -7.36
C LEU A 152 -6.96 8.27 -8.46
N GLY A 153 -7.66 9.15 -9.19
CA GLY A 153 -8.62 8.78 -10.24
C GLY A 153 -9.91 8.17 -9.69
N ARG A 154 -10.32 8.56 -8.48
CA ARG A 154 -11.50 8.06 -7.77
C ARG A 154 -12.07 9.16 -6.89
N THR A 155 -13.39 9.33 -6.89
CA THR A 155 -14.09 10.22 -5.95
C THR A 155 -13.95 9.69 -4.51
N PRO A 156 -13.30 10.42 -3.60
CA PRO A 156 -13.20 10.02 -2.20
C PRO A 156 -14.51 10.28 -1.45
N LEU A 157 -14.70 9.58 -0.33
CA LEU A 157 -15.73 9.91 0.64
C LEU A 157 -15.14 10.86 1.68
N VAL A 158 -15.80 12.00 1.91
CA VAL A 158 -15.25 13.09 2.73
C VAL A 158 -16.23 13.50 3.83
N PHE A 159 -15.69 13.71 5.03
CA PHE A 159 -16.41 14.23 6.19
C PHE A 159 -15.68 15.45 6.74
N GLY A 160 -16.41 16.55 6.92
CA GLY A 160 -15.86 17.82 7.36
C GLY A 160 -16.45 19.00 6.56
N ASP A 161 -16.21 20.21 7.05
CA ASP A 161 -16.61 21.43 6.36
C ASP A 161 -15.70 21.66 5.13
N PRO A 162 -16.23 21.73 3.89
CA PRO A 162 -15.44 21.96 2.68
C PRO A 162 -14.62 23.26 2.72
N ASP A 163 -15.06 24.26 3.48
CA ASP A 163 -14.37 25.56 3.64
C ASP A 163 -13.34 25.56 4.79
N LYS A 164 -13.19 24.44 5.53
CA LYS A 164 -12.18 24.31 6.58
C LYS A 164 -10.79 24.51 6.00
N ASN A 165 -10.04 25.45 6.58
CA ASN A 165 -8.62 25.62 6.26
C ASN A 165 -7.80 24.49 6.89
N LEU A 166 -7.03 23.82 6.05
CA LEU A 166 -6.11 22.76 6.41
C LEU A 166 -4.70 23.30 6.50
N ARG A 167 -3.99 22.98 7.58
CA ARG A 167 -2.56 23.25 7.76
C ARG A 167 -1.81 21.97 8.12
N ARG A 168 -2.39 21.08 8.91
CA ARG A 168 -1.82 19.79 9.32
C ARG A 168 -2.54 18.66 8.61
N VAL A 169 -1.85 18.00 7.69
CA VAL A 169 -2.38 16.86 6.94
C VAL A 169 -1.76 15.59 7.50
N ALA A 170 -2.59 14.68 8.00
CA ALA A 170 -2.20 13.34 8.42
C ALA A 170 -2.66 12.32 7.38
N TRP A 171 -1.90 11.26 7.15
CA TRP A 171 -2.32 10.16 6.28
C TRP A 171 -1.75 8.81 6.69
N CYS A 172 -2.47 7.75 6.34
CA CYS A 172 -2.00 6.38 6.36
C CYS A 172 -2.77 5.58 5.30
N THR A 173 -2.07 4.92 4.39
CA THR A 173 -2.67 4.16 3.27
C THR A 173 -3.49 2.97 3.76
N GLY A 174 -4.35 2.43 2.90
CA GLY A 174 -5.07 1.19 3.19
C GLY A 174 -6.21 1.28 4.21
N ALA A 175 -6.39 0.21 4.98
CA ALA A 175 -7.44 0.09 5.99
C ALA A 175 -7.04 0.71 7.35
N ALA A 176 -6.67 1.99 7.35
CA ALA A 176 -6.10 2.67 8.52
C ALA A 176 -7.07 3.62 9.25
N GLN A 177 -8.39 3.46 9.09
CA GLN A 177 -9.41 4.22 9.83
C GLN A 177 -9.26 4.09 11.36
N GLY A 178 -8.66 3.00 11.86
CA GLY A 178 -8.38 2.79 13.28
C GLY A 178 -7.34 3.75 13.87
N TYR A 179 -6.54 4.44 13.05
CA TYR A 179 -5.57 5.44 13.51
C TYR A 179 -6.14 6.87 13.53
N PHE A 180 -7.45 7.05 13.30
CA PHE A 180 -8.03 8.37 13.23
C PHE A 180 -7.93 9.13 14.57
N ASP A 181 -8.20 8.49 15.70
CA ASP A 181 -8.04 9.09 17.03
C ASP A 181 -6.58 9.52 17.27
N ALA A 182 -5.61 8.69 16.86
CA ALA A 182 -4.19 9.03 16.96
C ALA A 182 -3.80 10.22 16.08
N ALA A 183 -4.41 10.37 14.89
CA ALA A 183 -4.20 11.54 14.03
C ALA A 183 -4.79 12.81 14.67
N ILE A 184 -5.96 12.70 15.30
CA ILE A 184 -6.61 13.79 16.04
C ILE A 184 -5.70 14.23 17.20
N ASP A 185 -5.23 13.29 18.02
CA ASP A 185 -4.34 13.55 19.14
C ASP A 185 -2.99 14.17 18.70
N ALA A 186 -2.53 13.81 17.49
CA ALA A 186 -1.34 14.39 16.88
C ALA A 186 -1.56 15.81 16.29
N GLY A 187 -2.79 16.32 16.32
CA GLY A 187 -3.15 17.67 15.89
C GLY A 187 -3.40 17.81 14.40
N ALA A 188 -3.93 16.78 13.74
CA ALA A 188 -4.33 16.85 12.33
C ALA A 188 -5.55 17.78 12.12
N ASP A 189 -5.55 18.50 11.00
CA ASP A 189 -6.76 19.19 10.51
C ASP A 189 -7.59 18.27 9.60
N VAL A 190 -6.91 17.36 8.89
CA VAL A 190 -7.51 16.31 8.06
C VAL A 190 -6.71 15.02 8.18
N TYR A 191 -7.41 13.89 8.14
CA TYR A 191 -6.83 12.56 8.02
C TYR A 191 -7.26 11.89 6.71
N LEU A 192 -6.28 11.48 5.90
CA LEU A 192 -6.46 10.77 4.63
C LEU A 192 -6.08 9.28 4.79
N THR A 193 -7.01 8.38 4.44
CA THR A 193 -6.75 6.94 4.40
C THR A 193 -7.52 6.26 3.27
N GLY A 194 -7.41 4.93 3.15
CA GLY A 194 -8.10 4.15 2.14
C GLY A 194 -9.55 3.86 2.53
N GLU A 195 -9.76 3.14 3.62
CA GLU A 195 -11.09 2.68 4.05
C GLU A 195 -11.75 3.56 5.12
N ILE A 196 -13.01 3.25 5.44
CA ILE A 196 -13.78 3.90 6.50
C ILE A 196 -14.64 2.88 7.24
N SER A 197 -14.96 3.16 8.49
CA SER A 197 -15.95 2.42 9.28
C SER A 197 -17.05 3.36 9.80
N GLU A 198 -18.20 2.82 10.17
CA GLU A 198 -19.34 3.62 10.65
C GLU A 198 -18.97 4.58 11.81
N PRO A 199 -18.18 4.17 12.83
CA PRO A 199 -17.81 5.06 13.93
C PRO A 199 -16.99 6.27 13.48
N THR A 200 -16.21 6.13 12.41
CA THR A 200 -15.33 7.17 11.87
C THR A 200 -16.12 8.45 11.53
N VAL A 201 -17.38 8.30 11.10
CA VAL A 201 -18.25 9.44 10.77
C VAL A 201 -18.58 10.27 12.00
N HIS A 202 -18.90 9.61 13.12
CA HIS A 202 -19.19 10.29 14.39
C HIS A 202 -17.94 10.95 14.95
N THR A 203 -16.80 10.24 14.94
CA THR A 203 -15.50 10.78 15.37
C THR A 203 -15.13 12.05 14.60
N ALA A 204 -15.35 12.10 13.28
CA ALA A 204 -15.05 13.29 12.47
C ALA A 204 -15.95 14.47 12.85
N ALA A 205 -17.25 14.21 13.07
CA ALA A 205 -18.20 15.24 13.50
C ALA A 205 -17.91 15.77 14.91
N GLU A 206 -17.54 14.90 15.84
CA GLU A 206 -17.30 15.24 17.25
C GLU A 206 -15.94 15.93 17.47
N SER A 207 -14.89 15.49 16.77
CA SER A 207 -13.55 16.08 16.86
C SER A 207 -13.40 17.37 16.05
N GLY A 208 -14.22 17.54 15.01
CA GLY A 208 -14.07 18.60 14.01
C GLY A 208 -12.86 18.42 13.09
N VAL A 209 -12.14 17.30 13.16
CA VAL A 209 -11.07 16.94 12.22
C VAL A 209 -11.69 16.31 10.98
N ALA A 210 -11.27 16.77 9.80
CA ALA A 210 -11.79 16.24 8.55
C ALA A 210 -11.26 14.83 8.29
N PHE A 211 -12.04 14.02 7.58
CA PHE A 211 -11.68 12.66 7.21
C PHE A 211 -11.91 12.42 5.72
N ILE A 212 -10.94 11.79 5.06
CA ILE A 212 -11.01 11.43 3.64
C ILE A 212 -10.73 9.93 3.50
N SER A 213 -11.71 9.17 2.99
CA SER A 213 -11.53 7.79 2.53
C SER A 213 -11.40 7.77 1.02
N ALA A 214 -10.18 7.52 0.55
CA ALA A 214 -9.79 7.64 -0.85
C ALA A 214 -9.58 6.30 -1.55
N GLY A 215 -9.81 5.20 -0.84
CA GLY A 215 -9.80 3.84 -1.36
C GLY A 215 -8.53 3.07 -0.98
N HIS A 216 -8.69 1.86 -0.47
CA HIS A 216 -7.63 0.95 -0.03
C HIS A 216 -6.67 0.68 -1.19
N HIS A 217 -7.16 0.09 -2.27
CA HIS A 217 -6.34 -0.20 -3.44
C HIS A 217 -5.76 1.07 -4.04
N ALA A 218 -6.58 2.13 -4.15
CA ALA A 218 -6.17 3.38 -4.78
C ALA A 218 -4.95 4.02 -4.09
N THR A 219 -4.87 3.93 -2.76
CA THR A 219 -3.80 4.53 -1.94
C THR A 219 -2.54 3.66 -1.87
N GLU A 220 -2.60 2.36 -2.16
CA GLU A 220 -1.48 1.41 -2.02
C GLU A 220 -0.85 0.93 -3.34
N ARG A 221 -1.20 1.57 -4.47
CA ARG A 221 -0.56 1.27 -5.76
C ARG A 221 0.91 1.69 -5.81
N TYR A 222 1.26 2.74 -5.08
CA TYR A 222 2.49 3.47 -5.35
C TYR A 222 3.73 2.81 -4.75
N GLY A 223 3.62 2.09 -3.63
CA GLY A 223 4.78 1.44 -3.02
C GLY A 223 5.32 0.30 -3.88
N VAL A 224 4.43 -0.58 -4.35
CA VAL A 224 4.79 -1.69 -5.25
C VAL A 224 5.28 -1.18 -6.62
N GLN A 225 4.74 -0.08 -7.13
CA GLN A 225 5.25 0.58 -8.34
C GLN A 225 6.67 1.09 -8.15
N ALA A 226 6.91 1.84 -7.07
CA ALA A 226 8.21 2.43 -6.78
C ALA A 226 9.28 1.35 -6.55
N LEU A 227 8.94 0.30 -5.80
CA LEU A 227 9.85 -0.81 -5.56
C LEU A 227 10.14 -1.60 -6.84
N GLY A 228 9.13 -1.87 -7.68
CA GLY A 228 9.33 -2.54 -8.96
C GLY A 228 10.22 -1.74 -9.92
N ALA A 229 10.00 -0.43 -10.02
CA ALA A 229 10.83 0.47 -10.83
C ALA A 229 12.29 0.48 -10.33
N HIS A 230 12.47 0.58 -9.01
CA HIS A 230 13.79 0.51 -8.37
C HIS A 230 14.52 -0.79 -8.70
N LEU A 231 13.84 -1.94 -8.63
CA LEU A 231 14.44 -3.22 -9.01
C LEU A 231 14.86 -3.27 -10.48
N SER A 232 14.09 -2.67 -11.38
CA SER A 232 14.40 -2.58 -12.81
C SER A 232 15.56 -1.63 -13.12
N GLU A 233 15.74 -0.58 -12.31
CA GLU A 233 16.86 0.36 -12.44
C GLU A 233 18.15 -0.20 -11.84
N GLN A 234 18.08 -0.88 -10.70
CA GLN A 234 19.25 -1.43 -10.01
C GLN A 234 19.74 -2.75 -10.60
N PHE A 235 18.84 -3.54 -11.18
CA PHE A 235 19.14 -4.85 -11.72
C PHE A 235 18.64 -4.94 -13.16
N GLU A 236 19.22 -5.83 -13.96
CA GLU A 236 18.75 -6.13 -15.33
C GLU A 236 17.43 -6.95 -15.30
N LEU A 237 16.41 -6.44 -14.61
CA LEU A 237 15.08 -7.02 -14.52
C LEU A 237 14.10 -6.21 -15.36
N GLU A 238 13.34 -6.88 -16.21
CA GLU A 238 12.19 -6.29 -16.89
C GLU A 238 11.03 -6.18 -15.88
N HIS A 239 10.41 -5.00 -15.79
CA HIS A 239 9.35 -4.72 -14.84
C HIS A 239 8.06 -4.29 -15.53
N LEU A 240 6.93 -4.82 -15.04
CA LEU A 240 5.60 -4.34 -15.39
C LEU A 240 4.73 -4.21 -14.13
N PHE A 241 4.19 -3.01 -13.89
CA PHE A 241 3.08 -2.86 -12.95
C PHE A 241 1.75 -3.19 -13.62
N ILE A 242 0.97 -4.08 -13.01
CA ILE A 242 -0.34 -4.51 -13.49
C ILE A 242 -1.40 -4.02 -12.50
N ASP A 243 -2.19 -3.04 -12.92
CA ASP A 243 -3.31 -2.52 -12.13
C ASP A 243 -4.57 -3.35 -12.39
N ILE A 244 -4.92 -4.23 -11.45
CA ILE A 244 -6.23 -4.88 -11.45
C ILE A 244 -7.20 -3.98 -10.69
N HIS A 245 -8.17 -3.41 -11.40
CA HIS A 245 -9.14 -2.49 -10.81
C HIS A 245 -9.84 -3.11 -9.59
N ASN A 246 -9.79 -2.40 -8.48
CA ASN A 246 -10.53 -2.68 -7.26
C ASN A 246 -11.20 -1.36 -6.81
N PRO A 247 -12.53 -1.33 -6.63
CA PRO A 247 -13.25 -0.12 -6.24
C PRO A 247 -13.05 0.26 -4.76
N VAL A 248 -12.54 -0.68 -3.96
CA VAL A 248 -12.24 -0.48 -2.54
C VAL A 248 -10.86 0.13 -2.40
#